data_AF-E0WH90-F1
#
_entry.id   AF-E0WH90-F1
#
_cell.length_a   1.000
_cell.length_b   1.000
_cell.length_c   1.000
_cell.angle_alpha   90.00
_cell.angle_beta   90.00
_cell.angle_gamma   90.00
#
_symmetry.space_group_name_H-M   'P 1'
#
loop_
_entity.id
_entity.type
_entity.pdbx_description
1 polymer ?
#
loop_
_entity_poly.entity_id
_entity_poly.type
_entity_poly.pdbx_seq_one_letter_code
_entity_poly.pdbx_strand_id
1 'polypeptide(L)'
;PGYFMDIQTRLKKFVESGQLGIFKNGYWDNPAYKLSPEADLMATTHYLEALDFQKEVVKIHTIFGGKNPHPNYLVGGVPCAINIDGDRAAGAPINMERLNFVLSKIQEARTFNTQVYIPDVIAIAAFYRDWMYGGGLSATDVMDYGAYPKVPYDKSTDQLPGGAIVGGDWSTVHPVDPKDPEQVQEWVTHSW
;
A
#
# COMPACT_ATOMS: atom_id res chain seq x y z
N PRO A 1 -17.84 1.77 23.62
CA PRO A 1 -18.70 0.56 23.64
C PRO A 1 -19.74 0.51 22.50
N GLY A 2 -20.37 1.64 22.12
CA GLY A 2 -21.39 1.66 21.06
C GLY A 2 -20.86 1.37 19.65
N TYR A 3 -19.68 1.88 19.30
CA TYR A 3 -19.14 1.80 17.93
C TYR A 3 -19.08 0.38 17.35
N PHE A 4 -18.38 -0.55 18.02
CA PHE A 4 -18.29 -1.94 17.57
C PHE A 4 -19.64 -2.66 17.58
N MET A 5 -20.54 -2.32 18.51
CA MET A 5 -21.90 -2.88 18.56
C MET A 5 -22.73 -2.44 17.34
N ASP A 6 -22.58 -1.19 16.90
CA ASP A 6 -23.27 -0.67 15.71
C ASP A 6 -22.75 -1.35 14.44
N ILE A 7 -21.44 -1.57 14.33
CA ILE A 7 -20.83 -2.32 13.22
C ILE A 7 -21.32 -3.77 13.22
N GLN A 8 -21.30 -4.44 14.37
CA GLN A 8 -21.82 -5.81 14.49
C GLN A 8 -23.30 -5.88 14.11
N THR A 9 -24.11 -4.90 14.53
CA THR A 9 -25.53 -4.80 14.17
C THR A 9 -25.71 -4.63 12.67
N ARG A 10 -24.89 -3.80 12.02
CA ARG A 10 -24.88 -3.63 10.56
C ARG A 10 -24.52 -4.92 9.83
N LEU A 11 -23.48 -5.62 10.28
CA LEU A 11 -23.07 -6.92 9.72
C LEU A 11 -24.14 -7.98 9.89
N LYS A 12 -24.75 -8.06 11.08
CA LYS A 12 -25.85 -8.99 11.35
C LYS A 12 -27.02 -8.78 10.40
N LYS A 13 -27.49 -7.53 10.24
CA LYS A 13 -28.57 -7.20 9.28
C LYS A 13 -28.19 -7.56 7.85
N PHE A 14 -26.93 -7.34 7.45
CA PHE A 14 -26.44 -7.71 6.12
C PHE A 14 -26.51 -9.23 5.92
N VAL A 15 -26.06 -10.03 6.90
CA VAL A 15 -26.12 -11.49 6.83
C VAL A 15 -27.56 -12.00 6.84
N GLU A 16 -28.41 -11.47 7.71
CA GLU A 16 -29.83 -11.83 7.84
C GLU A 16 -30.66 -11.51 6.58
N SER A 17 -30.17 -10.63 5.71
CA SER A 17 -30.81 -10.37 4.40
C SER A 17 -30.78 -11.59 3.46
N GLY A 18 -29.89 -12.57 3.71
CA GLY A 18 -29.63 -13.69 2.81
C GLY A 18 -28.84 -13.32 1.54
N GLN A 19 -28.56 -12.04 1.32
CA GLN A 19 -27.80 -11.53 0.18
C GLN A 19 -26.35 -11.23 0.57
N LEU A 20 -25.58 -12.29 0.84
CA LEU A 20 -24.24 -12.20 1.42
C LEU A 20 -23.17 -11.53 0.51
N GLY A 21 -23.48 -11.26 -0.76
CA GLY A 21 -22.58 -10.56 -1.68
C GLY A 21 -21.17 -11.16 -1.70
N ILE A 22 -20.17 -10.32 -1.41
CA ILE A 22 -18.76 -10.70 -1.35
C ILE A 22 -18.42 -11.73 -0.26
N PHE A 23 -19.31 -11.95 0.72
CA PHE A 23 -19.14 -12.94 1.78
C PHE A 23 -19.82 -14.28 1.48
N LYS A 24 -20.53 -14.40 0.36
CA LYS A 24 -21.21 -15.65 -0.02
C LYS A 24 -20.18 -16.74 -0.34
N ASN A 25 -20.40 -17.96 0.17
CA ASN A 25 -19.56 -19.14 -0.08
C ASN A 25 -18.09 -18.99 0.35
N GLY A 26 -17.80 -18.12 1.32
CA GLY A 26 -16.51 -18.11 1.99
C GLY A 26 -16.35 -19.32 2.93
N TYR A 27 -15.10 -19.66 3.25
CA TYR A 27 -14.73 -20.80 4.09
C TYR A 27 -14.84 -20.51 5.60
N TRP A 28 -15.92 -19.84 6.02
CA TRP A 28 -16.04 -19.24 7.36
C TRP A 28 -16.05 -20.25 8.51
N ASP A 29 -16.28 -21.52 8.22
CA ASP A 29 -16.25 -22.65 9.16
C ASP A 29 -14.93 -23.44 9.11
N ASN A 30 -13.98 -23.02 8.28
CA ASN A 30 -12.70 -23.69 8.15
C ASN A 30 -11.85 -23.50 9.42
N PRO A 31 -11.33 -24.58 10.04
CA PRO A 31 -10.52 -24.48 11.24
C PRO A 31 -9.20 -23.72 11.05
N ALA A 32 -8.82 -23.37 9.82
CA ALA A 32 -7.69 -22.49 9.54
C ALA A 32 -7.89 -21.06 10.06
N TYR A 33 -9.13 -20.59 10.27
CA TYR A 33 -9.37 -19.29 10.91
C TYR A 33 -9.09 -19.36 12.42
N LYS A 34 -8.15 -18.52 12.90
CA LYS A 34 -7.63 -18.57 14.28
C LYS A 34 -7.91 -17.33 15.13
N LEU A 35 -8.51 -16.27 14.55
CA LEU A 35 -8.85 -15.08 15.30
C LEU A 35 -9.96 -15.38 16.32
N SER A 36 -9.97 -14.64 17.43
CA SER A 36 -11.15 -14.65 18.31
C SER A 36 -12.28 -13.82 17.67
N PRO A 37 -13.55 -14.05 18.06
CA PRO A 37 -14.67 -13.25 17.55
C PRO A 37 -14.49 -11.74 17.72
N GLU A 38 -13.83 -11.31 18.80
CA GLU A 38 -13.53 -9.89 19.05
C GLU A 38 -12.49 -9.35 18.07
N ALA A 39 -11.46 -10.14 17.76
CA ALA A 39 -10.44 -9.78 16.79
C ALA A 39 -11.01 -9.77 15.36
N ASP A 40 -11.90 -10.70 15.01
CA ASP A 40 -12.63 -10.68 13.73
C ASP A 40 -13.50 -9.43 13.59
N LEU A 41 -14.22 -9.03 14.66
CA LEU A 41 -15.02 -7.82 14.65
C LEU A 41 -14.16 -6.56 14.54
N MET A 42 -13.03 -6.50 15.24
CA MET A 42 -12.06 -5.41 15.11
C MET A 42 -11.53 -5.31 13.67
N ALA A 43 -11.01 -6.41 13.10
CA ALA A 43 -10.46 -6.44 11.76
C ALA A 43 -11.52 -6.10 10.69
N THR A 44 -12.75 -6.60 10.84
CA THR A 44 -13.85 -6.26 9.93
C THR A 44 -14.24 -4.78 10.04
N THR A 45 -14.17 -4.21 11.25
CA THR A 45 -14.41 -2.78 11.45
C THR A 45 -13.34 -1.96 10.72
N HIS A 46 -12.06 -2.28 10.93
CA HIS A 46 -10.96 -1.60 10.26
C HIS A 46 -10.93 -1.84 8.74
N TYR A 47 -11.43 -2.98 8.25
CA TYR A 47 -11.65 -3.20 6.81
C TYR A 47 -12.61 -2.15 6.23
N LEU A 48 -13.74 -1.88 6.91
CA LEU A 48 -14.70 -0.88 6.47
C LEU A 48 -14.11 0.54 6.56
N GLU A 49 -13.39 0.84 7.63
CA GLU A 49 -12.68 2.12 7.77
C GLU A 49 -11.62 2.31 6.70
N ALA A 50 -10.85 1.27 6.36
CA ALA A 50 -9.84 1.30 5.30
C ALA A 50 -10.48 1.54 3.93
N LEU A 51 -11.61 0.90 3.64
CA LEU A 51 -12.38 1.10 2.41
C LEU A 51 -12.89 2.54 2.29
N ASP A 52 -13.26 3.15 3.41
CA ASP A 52 -13.59 4.57 3.43
C ASP A 52 -12.35 5.47 3.33
N PHE A 53 -11.27 5.14 4.02
CA PHE A 53 -10.10 6.00 4.12
C PHE A 53 -9.27 6.06 2.83
N GLN A 54 -9.13 4.93 2.12
CA GLN A 54 -8.26 4.82 0.94
C GLN A 54 -8.52 5.89 -0.12
N LYS A 55 -9.76 6.41 -0.23
CA LYS A 55 -10.15 7.41 -1.24
C LYS A 55 -9.58 8.79 -0.96
N GLU A 56 -9.14 9.04 0.28
CA GLU A 56 -8.56 10.32 0.70
C GLU A 56 -7.10 10.44 0.28
N VAL A 57 -6.31 9.37 0.44
CA VAL A 57 -4.86 9.37 0.13
C VAL A 57 -4.61 9.68 -1.33
N VAL A 58 -5.43 9.13 -2.22
CA VAL A 58 -5.30 9.31 -3.67
C VAL A 58 -5.61 10.74 -4.15
N LYS A 59 -6.18 11.61 -3.31
CA LYS A 59 -6.36 13.03 -3.66
C LYS A 59 -5.03 13.76 -3.84
N ILE A 60 -3.93 13.24 -3.29
CA ILE A 60 -2.57 13.72 -3.60
C ILE A 60 -2.28 13.54 -5.10
N HIS A 61 -2.62 12.39 -5.68
CA HIS A 61 -2.49 12.18 -7.13
C HIS A 61 -3.42 13.12 -7.91
N THR A 62 -4.62 13.39 -7.42
CA THR A 62 -5.53 14.35 -8.08
C THR A 62 -4.95 15.77 -8.13
N ILE A 63 -4.23 16.20 -7.09
CA ILE A 63 -3.60 17.52 -7.06
C ILE A 63 -2.42 17.61 -8.02
N PHE A 64 -1.51 16.64 -8.02
CA PHE A 64 -0.31 16.69 -8.87
C PHE A 64 -0.52 16.18 -10.30
N GLY A 65 -1.49 15.29 -10.51
CA GLY A 65 -1.72 14.57 -11.76
C GLY A 65 -3.15 14.64 -12.28
N GLY A 66 -4.01 15.49 -11.71
CA GLY A 66 -5.36 15.79 -12.20
C GLY A 66 -6.44 14.76 -11.87
N LYS A 67 -6.09 13.47 -11.70
CA LYS A 67 -7.05 12.39 -11.38
C LYS A 67 -6.41 11.17 -10.74
N ASN A 68 -7.25 10.32 -10.17
CA ASN A 68 -6.92 8.95 -9.77
C ASN A 68 -8.14 8.03 -10.01
N PRO A 69 -7.98 6.83 -10.58
CA PRO A 69 -6.76 6.23 -11.13
C PRO A 69 -6.19 6.95 -12.37
N HIS A 70 -4.98 6.56 -12.80
CA HIS A 70 -4.25 7.10 -13.96
C HIS A 70 -3.95 8.61 -13.94
N PRO A 71 -3.15 9.11 -12.97
CA PRO A 71 -2.67 10.49 -12.99
C PRO A 71 -1.84 10.80 -14.25
N ASN A 72 -1.85 12.07 -14.67
CA ASN A 72 -1.06 12.54 -15.81
C ASN A 72 0.42 12.71 -15.45
N TYR A 73 1.31 12.41 -16.40
CA TYR A 73 2.77 12.58 -16.31
C TYR A 73 3.30 13.36 -17.53
N LEU A 74 4.57 13.76 -17.48
CA LEU A 74 5.25 14.49 -18.54
C LEU A 74 6.72 14.06 -18.65
N VAL A 75 7.21 13.78 -19.86
CA VAL A 75 8.65 13.60 -20.09
C VAL A 75 9.36 14.91 -19.78
N GLY A 76 10.38 14.86 -18.91
CA GLY A 76 11.15 16.03 -18.47
C GLY A 76 10.64 16.71 -17.20
N GLY A 77 9.57 16.23 -16.56
CA GLY A 77 9.10 16.77 -15.28
C GLY A 77 7.67 16.38 -14.92
N VAL A 78 6.89 17.36 -14.47
CA VAL A 78 5.48 17.21 -14.09
C VAL A 78 4.64 18.32 -14.73
N PRO A 79 3.37 18.08 -15.08
CA PRO A 79 2.52 19.09 -15.71
C PRO A 79 1.97 20.14 -14.71
N CYS A 80 2.07 19.90 -13.41
CA CYS A 80 1.49 20.74 -12.36
C CYS A 80 2.43 21.89 -11.96
N ALA A 81 2.44 22.96 -12.76
CA ALA A 81 3.24 24.16 -12.49
C ALA A 81 2.95 24.76 -11.10
N ILE A 82 3.99 25.27 -10.45
CA ILE A 82 3.96 25.83 -9.10
C ILE A 82 3.98 27.36 -9.17
N ASN A 83 3.01 28.01 -8.53
CA ASN A 83 3.01 29.44 -8.29
C ASN A 83 2.38 29.72 -6.91
N ILE A 84 3.18 30.17 -5.96
CA ILE A 84 2.76 30.32 -4.56
C ILE A 84 2.15 31.70 -4.29
N ASP A 85 2.79 32.75 -4.79
CA ASP A 85 2.53 34.15 -4.43
C ASP A 85 2.56 35.12 -5.62
N GLY A 86 2.89 34.65 -6.83
CA GLY A 86 2.88 35.47 -8.03
C GLY A 86 1.48 35.73 -8.58
N ASP A 87 1.41 36.57 -9.62
CA ASP A 87 0.14 36.88 -10.29
C ASP A 87 -0.58 35.62 -10.75
N ARG A 88 -1.89 35.57 -10.48
CA ARG A 88 -2.76 34.44 -10.79
C ARG A 88 -2.37 33.11 -10.12
N ALA A 89 -1.66 33.13 -8.97
CA ALA A 89 -1.37 31.93 -8.18
C ALA A 89 -2.60 31.06 -7.89
N ALA A 90 -3.76 31.69 -7.66
CA ALA A 90 -5.03 30.97 -7.48
C ALA A 90 -5.43 30.08 -8.67
N GLY A 91 -5.00 30.41 -9.89
CA GLY A 91 -5.24 29.62 -11.10
C GLY A 91 -4.13 28.64 -11.45
N ALA A 92 -3.01 28.64 -10.72
CA ALA A 92 -1.94 27.67 -10.94
C ALA A 92 -2.33 26.29 -10.38
N PRO A 93 -1.90 25.19 -11.02
CA PRO A 93 -2.16 23.84 -10.51
C PRO A 93 -1.71 23.64 -9.06
N ILE A 94 -0.54 24.18 -8.69
CA ILE A 94 0.00 24.11 -7.33
C ILE A 94 0.19 25.52 -6.77
N ASN A 95 -0.48 25.79 -5.65
CA ASN A 95 -0.36 26.99 -4.83
C ASN A 95 -0.37 26.60 -3.34
N MET A 96 -0.31 27.59 -2.44
CA MET A 96 -0.20 27.33 -1.00
C MET A 96 -1.35 26.50 -0.43
N GLU A 97 -2.58 26.75 -0.88
CA GLU A 97 -3.75 26.00 -0.39
C GLU A 97 -3.72 24.54 -0.86
N ARG A 98 -3.29 24.28 -2.11
CA ARG A 98 -3.08 22.92 -2.62
C ARG A 98 -2.00 22.17 -1.84
N LEU A 99 -0.90 22.83 -1.48
CA LEU A 99 0.16 22.23 -0.66
C LEU A 99 -0.31 21.92 0.76
N ASN A 100 -1.10 22.80 1.38
CA ASN A 100 -1.72 22.54 2.68
C ASN A 100 -2.67 21.34 2.63
N PHE A 101 -3.44 21.20 1.55
CA PHE A 101 -4.29 20.03 1.34
C PHE A 101 -3.46 18.74 1.26
N VAL A 102 -2.39 18.73 0.45
CA VAL A 102 -1.47 17.59 0.34
C VAL A 102 -0.89 17.22 1.70
N LEU A 103 -0.41 18.20 2.48
CA LEU A 103 0.14 17.97 3.82
C LEU A 103 -0.88 17.30 4.75
N SER A 104 -2.13 17.77 4.76
CA SER A 104 -3.22 17.16 5.53
C SER A 104 -3.44 15.70 5.13
N LYS A 105 -3.50 15.40 3.82
CA LYS A 105 -3.68 14.00 3.35
C LYS A 105 -2.50 13.10 3.74
N ILE A 106 -1.26 13.62 3.70
CA ILE A 106 -0.07 12.89 4.15
C ILE A 106 -0.16 12.57 5.64
N GLN A 107 -0.56 13.53 6.48
CA GLN A 107 -0.69 13.34 7.92
C GLN A 107 -1.78 12.32 8.26
N GLU A 108 -2.92 12.37 7.59
CA GLU A 108 -4.00 11.39 7.73
C GLU A 108 -3.52 9.98 7.34
N ALA A 109 -2.83 9.84 6.21
CA ALA A 109 -2.25 8.56 5.78
C ALA A 109 -1.26 8.00 6.80
N ARG A 110 -0.34 8.82 7.30
CA ARG A 110 0.61 8.38 8.34
C ARG A 110 -0.11 7.92 9.60
N THR A 111 -1.11 8.69 10.04
CA THR A 111 -1.92 8.36 11.23
C THR A 111 -2.60 7.00 11.06
N PHE A 112 -3.33 6.81 9.95
CA PHE A 112 -4.01 5.55 9.67
C PHE A 112 -3.04 4.35 9.60
N ASN A 113 -1.87 4.53 8.98
CA ASN A 113 -0.85 3.48 8.93
C ASN A 113 -0.37 3.09 10.33
N THR A 114 -0.05 4.07 11.17
CA THR A 114 0.54 3.81 12.51
C THR A 114 -0.47 3.41 13.57
N GLN A 115 -1.75 3.76 13.40
CA GLN A 115 -2.78 3.54 14.42
C GLN A 115 -3.79 2.45 14.06
N VAL A 116 -3.89 2.07 12.78
CA VAL A 116 -4.83 1.03 12.32
C VAL A 116 -4.06 -0.09 11.62
N TYR A 117 -3.43 0.20 10.47
CA TYR A 117 -2.89 -0.85 9.62
C TYR A 117 -1.76 -1.66 10.28
N ILE A 118 -0.71 -1.01 10.77
CA ILE A 118 0.44 -1.71 11.39
C ILE A 118 0.02 -2.46 12.67
N PRO A 119 -0.74 -1.85 13.61
CA PRO A 119 -1.23 -2.57 14.79
C PRO A 119 -2.05 -3.82 14.46
N ASP A 120 -2.94 -3.74 13.45
CA ASP A 120 -3.73 -4.90 13.02
C ASP A 120 -2.86 -6.03 12.49
N VAL A 121 -1.87 -5.72 11.65
CA VAL A 121 -0.96 -6.74 11.11
C VAL A 121 -0.19 -7.43 12.24
N ILE A 122 0.32 -6.66 13.21
CA ILE A 122 1.02 -7.22 14.38
C ILE A 122 0.09 -8.10 15.21
N ALA A 123 -1.13 -7.63 15.48
CA ALA A 123 -2.12 -8.38 16.26
C ALA A 123 -2.50 -9.69 15.57
N ILE A 124 -2.84 -9.64 14.27
CA ILE A 124 -3.18 -10.82 13.46
C ILE A 124 -2.00 -11.80 13.44
N ALA A 125 -0.76 -11.31 13.24
CA ALA A 125 0.43 -12.15 13.27
C ALA A 125 0.58 -12.89 14.62
N ALA A 126 0.21 -12.28 15.75
CA ALA A 126 0.27 -12.94 17.06
C ALA A 126 -0.74 -14.10 17.20
N PHE A 127 -1.95 -13.96 16.61
CA PHE A 127 -2.92 -15.06 16.53
C PHE A 127 -2.45 -16.20 15.62
N TYR A 128 -1.73 -15.85 14.54
CA TYR A 128 -1.17 -16.79 13.56
C TYR A 128 0.32 -17.09 13.77
N ARG A 129 0.84 -16.95 15.00
CA ARG A 129 2.27 -17.14 15.30
C ARG A 129 2.85 -18.51 14.90
N ASP A 130 1.98 -19.54 14.85
CA ASP A 130 2.35 -20.91 14.46
C ASP A 130 2.23 -21.13 12.94
N TRP A 131 1.74 -20.14 12.19
CA TRP A 131 1.67 -20.14 10.73
C TRP A 131 2.96 -19.52 10.17
N MET A 132 4.03 -20.30 10.14
CA MET A 132 5.34 -19.89 9.61
C MET A 132 5.61 -20.48 8.22
N TYR A 133 4.55 -20.85 7.49
CA TYR A 133 4.63 -21.40 6.15
C TYR A 133 4.80 -20.30 5.09
N GLY A 134 5.11 -20.70 3.86
CA GLY A 134 5.00 -19.81 2.69
C GLY A 134 6.22 -18.93 2.39
N GLY A 135 7.35 -19.10 3.08
CA GLY A 135 8.56 -18.32 2.81
C GLY A 135 9.10 -18.50 1.38
N GLY A 136 9.13 -19.73 0.86
CA GLY A 136 9.58 -19.99 -0.51
C GLY A 136 10.97 -19.39 -0.81
N LEU A 137 11.08 -18.64 -1.91
CA LEU A 137 12.33 -18.01 -2.33
C LEU A 137 12.76 -16.83 -1.45
N SER A 138 11.91 -16.31 -0.57
CA SER A 138 12.27 -15.15 0.27
C SER A 138 13.45 -15.41 1.21
N ALA A 139 13.78 -16.68 1.48
CA ALA A 139 14.95 -17.07 2.27
C ALA A 139 16.26 -17.10 1.45
N THR A 140 16.17 -17.19 0.12
CA THR A 140 17.32 -17.43 -0.75
C THR A 140 17.55 -16.33 -1.78
N ASP A 141 16.52 -16.03 -2.57
CA ASP A 141 16.64 -15.23 -3.79
C ASP A 141 15.64 -14.08 -3.76
N VAL A 142 16.13 -12.87 -3.52
CA VAL A 142 15.32 -11.64 -3.49
C VAL A 142 16.02 -10.53 -4.27
N MET A 143 15.24 -9.70 -4.95
CA MET A 143 15.76 -8.59 -5.75
C MET A 143 14.82 -7.38 -5.68
N ASP A 144 15.41 -6.20 -5.58
CA ASP A 144 14.73 -4.92 -5.83
C ASP A 144 15.67 -4.03 -6.67
N TYR A 145 15.11 -3.22 -7.57
CA TYR A 145 15.95 -2.31 -8.35
C TYR A 145 16.52 -1.19 -7.52
N GLY A 146 15.86 -0.77 -6.44
CA GLY A 146 16.13 0.41 -5.64
C GLY A 146 15.28 1.60 -6.08
N ALA A 147 14.84 2.39 -5.09
CA ALA A 147 13.90 3.50 -5.30
C ALA A 147 14.07 4.65 -4.30
N TYR A 148 13.39 5.75 -4.61
CA TYR A 148 13.30 6.97 -3.80
C TYR A 148 14.69 7.60 -3.50
N PRO A 149 15.42 8.06 -4.52
CA PRO A 149 16.72 8.71 -4.32
C PRO A 149 16.56 10.05 -3.61
N LYS A 150 17.35 10.30 -2.55
CA LYS A 150 17.37 11.61 -1.88
C LYS A 150 17.96 12.70 -2.77
N VAL A 151 18.96 12.35 -3.58
CA VAL A 151 19.56 13.22 -4.57
C VAL A 151 19.08 12.76 -5.95
N PRO A 152 18.37 13.61 -6.72
CA PRO A 152 17.85 13.21 -8.03
C PRO A 152 18.93 12.60 -8.93
N TYR A 153 18.62 11.44 -9.51
CA TYR A 153 19.49 10.68 -10.41
C TYR A 153 20.75 10.05 -9.78
N ASP A 154 20.97 10.17 -8.47
CA ASP A 154 22.04 9.49 -7.75
C ASP A 154 21.51 8.28 -6.98
N LYS A 155 21.73 7.10 -7.56
CA LYS A 155 21.28 5.81 -7.04
C LYS A 155 21.91 5.45 -5.69
N SER A 156 23.11 5.95 -5.39
CA SER A 156 23.76 5.70 -4.09
C SER A 156 22.99 6.30 -2.91
N THR A 157 22.03 7.18 -3.20
CA THR A 157 21.19 7.86 -2.21
C THR A 157 19.77 7.30 -2.10
N ASP A 158 19.49 6.16 -2.73
CA ASP A 158 18.21 5.45 -2.63
C ASP A 158 17.86 5.20 -1.16
N GLN A 159 16.64 5.60 -0.77
CA GLN A 159 16.13 5.35 0.59
C GLN A 159 15.64 3.91 0.75
N LEU A 160 15.23 3.28 -0.35
CA LEU A 160 15.03 1.85 -0.46
C LEU A 160 16.10 1.33 -1.42
N PRO A 161 17.28 0.90 -0.92
CA PRO A 161 18.36 0.46 -1.79
C PRO A 161 18.02 -0.87 -2.45
N GLY A 162 18.43 -1.00 -3.72
CA GLY A 162 18.27 -2.23 -4.50
C GLY A 162 19.44 -3.20 -4.39
N GLY A 163 19.41 -4.21 -5.26
CA GLY A 163 20.38 -5.29 -5.34
C GLY A 163 19.70 -6.65 -5.40
N ALA A 164 20.50 -7.70 -5.57
CA ALA A 164 20.04 -9.09 -5.52
C ALA A 164 20.80 -9.87 -4.46
N ILE A 165 20.07 -10.61 -3.63
CA ILE A 165 20.61 -11.68 -2.78
C ILE A 165 20.32 -12.99 -3.50
N VAL A 166 21.31 -13.86 -3.59
CA VAL A 166 21.20 -15.16 -4.29
C VAL A 166 21.75 -16.26 -3.40
N GLY A 167 21.05 -17.40 -3.39
CA GLY A 167 21.47 -18.59 -2.64
C GLY A 167 21.44 -18.42 -1.12
N GLY A 168 20.74 -17.40 -0.61
CA GLY A 168 20.64 -17.12 0.82
C GLY A 168 21.92 -16.57 1.44
N ASP A 169 22.86 -16.05 0.63
CA ASP A 169 24.02 -15.32 1.15
C ASP A 169 23.70 -13.84 1.35
N TRP A 170 23.26 -13.50 2.57
CA TRP A 170 22.96 -12.11 2.94
C TRP A 170 24.22 -11.27 3.20
N SER A 171 25.41 -11.88 3.19
CA SER A 171 26.66 -11.13 3.32
C SER A 171 27.08 -10.47 2.00
N THR A 172 26.50 -10.92 0.89
CA THR A 172 26.77 -10.40 -0.45
C THR A 172 25.50 -9.84 -1.08
N VAL A 173 25.52 -8.56 -1.43
CA VAL A 173 24.46 -7.94 -2.24
C VAL A 173 25.00 -7.71 -3.64
N HIS A 174 24.50 -8.47 -4.61
CA HIS A 174 24.90 -8.35 -6.01
C HIS A 174 24.29 -7.09 -6.63
N PRO A 175 25.07 -6.28 -7.37
CA PRO A 175 24.53 -5.16 -8.11
C PRO A 175 23.61 -5.65 -9.24
N VAL A 176 22.51 -4.94 -9.47
CA VAL A 176 21.57 -5.23 -10.55
C VAL A 176 21.68 -4.13 -11.60
N ASP A 177 22.00 -4.51 -12.84
CA ASP A 177 22.05 -3.63 -13.99
C ASP A 177 20.96 -4.02 -15.00
N PRO A 178 19.87 -3.25 -15.14
CA PRO A 178 18.80 -3.56 -16.09
C PRO A 178 19.23 -3.38 -17.56
N LYS A 179 20.45 -2.89 -17.84
CA LYS A 179 21.00 -2.77 -19.18
C LYS A 179 21.87 -3.96 -19.59
N ASP A 180 22.30 -4.77 -18.63
CA ASP A 180 23.10 -5.95 -18.89
C ASP A 180 22.21 -7.07 -19.43
N PRO A 181 22.39 -7.50 -20.70
CA PRO A 181 21.54 -8.53 -21.31
C PRO A 181 21.71 -9.91 -20.66
N GLU A 182 22.78 -10.14 -19.88
CA GLU A 182 23.01 -11.39 -19.17
C GLU A 182 22.34 -11.45 -17.79
N GLN A 183 21.70 -10.36 -17.34
CA GLN A 183 21.00 -10.30 -16.06
C GLN A 183 19.49 -10.55 -16.22
N VAL A 184 18.70 -9.51 -16.48
CA VAL A 184 17.24 -9.65 -16.55
C VAL A 184 16.85 -10.24 -17.90
N GLN A 185 16.32 -11.47 -17.87
CA GLN A 185 15.87 -12.20 -19.04
C GLN A 185 14.46 -12.76 -18.81
N GLU A 186 13.68 -12.85 -19.90
CA GLU A 186 12.33 -13.40 -19.89
C GLU A 186 12.29 -14.64 -20.78
N TRP A 187 11.78 -15.76 -20.25
CA TRP A 187 11.55 -16.98 -21.01
C TRP A 187 10.06 -17.23 -21.19
N VAL A 188 9.69 -17.75 -22.36
CA VAL A 188 8.29 -18.04 -22.72
C VAL A 188 8.02 -19.54 -22.95
N THR A 189 8.92 -20.43 -22.51
CA THR A 189 8.79 -21.89 -22.67
C THR A 189 7.49 -22.45 -22.07
N HIS A 190 6.97 -21.78 -21.03
CA HIS A 190 5.72 -22.13 -20.34
C HIS A 190 4.75 -20.95 -20.26
N SER A 191 4.77 -20.09 -21.28
CA SER A 191 3.87 -18.94 -21.44
C SER A 191 3.11 -19.07 -22.76
N TRP A 192 1.91 -18.48 -22.83
CA TRP A 192 1.19 -18.32 -24.10
C TRP A 192 1.66 -17.08 -24.84
#